data_AF-A0A932LSQ8-F1
#
_entry.id   AF-A0A932LSQ8-F1
#
_cell.length_a   1.000
_cell.length_b   1.000
_cell.length_c   1.000
_cell.angle_alpha   90.00
_cell.angle_beta   90.00
_cell.angle_gamma   90.00
#
_symmetry.space_group_name_H-M   'P 1'
#
loop_
_entity.id
_entity.type
_entity.pdbx_description
1 polymer ?
#
loop_
_entity_poly.entity_id
_entity_poly.type
_entity_poly.pdbx_seq_one_letter_code
_entity_poly.pdbx_strand_id
1 'polypeptide(L)'
;MIVIVGTNIVMVLFAIGIASGILPPRTFSGAVIVLHKMIGITLPTADKERTVAVIWIASLVVITDGILLMMVLLAGAVFKA
;
A
#
# COMPACT_ATOMS: atom_id res chain seq x y z
N MET A 1 8.32 -12.39 -10.08
CA MET A 1 6.89 -12.59 -9.75
C MET A 1 6.67 -13.13 -8.35
N ILE A 2 7.34 -14.22 -7.93
CA ILE A 2 7.17 -14.80 -6.58
C ILE A 2 7.38 -13.78 -5.45
N VAL A 3 8.45 -12.97 -5.53
CA VAL A 3 8.73 -11.92 -4.52
C VAL A 3 7.60 -10.91 -4.40
N ILE A 4 7.03 -10.47 -5.54
CA ILE A 4 5.96 -9.47 -5.59
C ILE A 4 4.68 -10.04 -4.98
N VAL A 5 4.32 -11.26 -5.36
CA VAL A 5 3.17 -11.97 -4.79
C VAL A 5 3.33 -12.12 -3.28
N GLY A 6 4.52 -12.50 -2.81
CA GLY A 6 4.83 -12.57 -1.38
C GLY A 6 4.66 -11.22 -0.68
N THR A 7 5.19 -10.15 -1.25
CA THR A 7 5.04 -8.78 -0.71
C THR A 7 3.56 -8.36 -0.66
N ASN A 8 2.78 -8.62 -1.70
CA ASN A 8 1.36 -8.28 -1.73
C ASN A 8 0.58 -9.05 -0.68
N ILE A 9 0.85 -10.34 -0.50
CA ILE A 9 0.23 -11.15 0.57
C ILE A 9 0.52 -10.52 1.94
N VAL A 10 1.78 -10.19 2.22
CA VAL A 10 2.16 -9.56 3.49
C VAL A 10 1.46 -8.21 3.68
N MET A 11 1.42 -7.37 2.65
CA MET A 11 0.75 -6.06 2.69
C MET A 11 -0.75 -6.19 2.94
N VAL A 12 -1.42 -7.12 2.27
CA VAL A 12 -2.86 -7.37 2.47
C VAL A 12 -3.14 -7.88 3.88
N LEU A 13 -2.36 -8.84 4.38
CA LEU A 13 -2.48 -9.33 5.76
C LEU A 13 -2.24 -8.20 6.77
N PHE A 14 -1.28 -7.33 6.52
CA PHE A 14 -1.01 -6.17 7.37
C PHE A 14 -2.19 -5.18 7.37
N ALA A 15 -2.76 -4.86 6.20
CA ALA A 15 -3.96 -4.03 6.09
C ALA A 15 -5.16 -4.64 6.84
N ILE A 16 -5.37 -5.95 6.73
CA ILE A 16 -6.41 -6.67 7.47
C ILE A 16 -6.16 -6.60 8.98
N GLY A 17 -4.92 -6.77 9.42
CA GLY A 17 -4.53 -6.64 10.83
C GLY A 17 -4.79 -5.24 11.40
N ILE A 18 -4.57 -4.20 10.60
CA ILE A 18 -4.88 -2.81 10.96
C ILE A 18 -6.40 -2.61 11.02
N ALA A 19 -7.14 -3.03 9.98
CA ALA A 19 -8.58 -2.84 9.88
C ALA A 19 -9.33 -3.54 11.03
N SER A 20 -8.98 -4.81 11.31
CA SER A 20 -9.53 -5.63 12.40
C SER A 20 -9.14 -5.14 13.80
N GLY A 21 -8.12 -4.28 13.91
CA GLY A 21 -7.63 -3.77 15.19
C GLY A 21 -6.75 -4.72 15.99
N ILE A 22 -6.30 -5.80 15.35
CA ILE A 22 -5.27 -6.69 15.90
C ILE A 22 -3.95 -5.94 16.05
N LEU A 23 -3.62 -5.06 15.11
CA LEU A 23 -2.39 -4.27 15.13
C LEU A 23 -2.57 -2.96 15.92
N PRO A 24 -1.73 -2.69 16.95
CA PRO A 24 -1.84 -1.49 17.76
C PRO A 24 -1.38 -0.26 16.97
N PRO A 25 -1.98 0.95 17.19
CA PRO A 25 -1.69 2.15 16.40
C PRO A 25 -0.20 2.50 16.23
N ARG A 26 0.61 2.21 17.24
CA ARG A 26 2.07 2.38 17.20
C ARG A 26 2.77 1.67 16.04
N THR A 27 2.17 0.63 15.44
CA THR A 27 2.79 -0.11 14.32
C THR A 27 2.68 0.61 12.98
N PHE A 28 1.72 1.53 12.82
CA PHE A 28 1.50 2.25 11.56
C PHE A 28 1.53 3.77 11.70
N SER A 29 1.34 4.31 12.91
CA SER A 29 1.24 5.75 13.15
C SER A 29 2.47 6.53 12.69
N GLY A 30 3.68 6.03 13.00
CA GLY A 30 4.92 6.66 12.53
C GLY A 30 5.00 6.75 11.01
N ALA A 31 4.56 5.69 10.31
CA ALA A 31 4.54 5.68 8.84
C ALA A 31 3.51 6.69 8.31
N VAL A 32 2.29 6.74 8.86
CA VAL A 32 1.26 7.72 8.47
C VAL A 32 1.78 9.15 8.65
N ILE A 33 2.42 9.45 9.78
CA ILE A 33 2.96 10.78 10.08
C ILE A 33 4.06 11.18 9.11
N VAL A 34 5.08 10.33 8.91
CA VAL A 34 6.21 10.61 8.01
C VAL A 34 5.69 10.90 6.61
N LEU A 35 4.72 10.12 6.19
CA LEU A 35 4.18 10.14 4.86
C LEU A 35 3.36 11.40 4.60
N HIS A 36 2.43 11.76 5.49
CA HIS A 36 1.65 13.00 5.37
C HIS A 36 2.55 14.25 5.40
N LYS A 37 3.63 14.21 6.20
CA LYS A 37 4.65 15.27 6.19
C LYS A 37 5.42 15.33 4.87
N MET A 38 5.78 14.18 4.30
CA MET A 38 6.53 14.10 3.03
C MET A 38 5.73 14.66 1.85
N ILE A 39 4.44 14.33 1.76
CA ILE A 39 3.56 14.85 0.70
C ILE A 39 2.91 16.19 1.04
N GLY A 40 3.18 16.76 2.22
CA GLY A 40 2.72 18.10 2.62
C GLY A 40 1.21 18.22 2.86
N ILE A 41 0.55 17.14 3.32
CA ILE A 41 -0.89 17.16 3.63
C ILE A 41 -1.15 17.14 5.15
N THR A 42 -2.40 17.46 5.52
CA THR A 42 -2.83 17.53 6.92
C THR A 42 -2.78 16.17 7.61
N LEU A 43 -2.23 16.13 8.82
CA LEU A 43 -2.20 14.92 9.64
C LEU A 43 -3.64 14.47 10.00
N PRO A 44 -3.96 13.17 9.88
CA PRO A 44 -5.26 12.66 10.28
C PRO A 44 -5.43 12.73 11.80
N THR A 45 -6.69 12.81 12.26
CA THR A 45 -7.02 12.60 13.68
C THR A 45 -6.75 11.15 14.08
N ALA A 46 -6.56 10.89 15.38
CA ALA A 46 -6.30 9.55 15.89
C ALA A 46 -7.34 8.50 15.44
N ASP A 47 -8.63 8.90 15.42
CA ASP A 47 -9.72 8.02 14.98
C ASP A 47 -9.68 7.69 13.48
N LYS A 48 -9.08 8.59 12.67
CA LYS A 48 -8.98 8.42 11.20
C LYS A 48 -7.68 7.78 10.76
N GLU A 49 -6.67 7.74 11.64
CA GLU A 49 -5.33 7.25 11.33
C GLU A 49 -5.35 5.79 10.85
N ARG A 50 -6.19 4.95 11.45
CA ARG A 50 -6.39 3.55 11.02
C ARG A 50 -6.91 3.46 9.59
N THR A 51 -7.98 4.21 9.29
CA THR A 51 -8.60 4.22 7.96
C THR A 51 -7.61 4.69 6.91
N VAL A 52 -6.86 5.76 7.23
CA VAL A 52 -5.81 6.27 6.36
C VAL A 52 -4.74 5.21 6.11
N ALA A 53 -4.22 4.56 7.15
CA ALA A 53 -3.21 3.50 6.98
C ALA A 53 -3.68 2.37 6.05
N VAL A 54 -4.93 1.91 6.19
CA VAL A 54 -5.52 0.87 5.34
C VAL A 54 -5.62 1.33 3.89
N ILE A 55 -6.13 2.54 3.65
CA ILE A 55 -6.27 3.12 2.30
C ILE A 55 -4.90 3.21 1.62
N TRP A 56 -3.88 3.62 2.35
CA TRP A 56 -2.52 3.75 1.84
C TRP A 56 -1.93 2.41 1.41
N ILE A 57 -2.05 1.38 2.25
CA ILE A 57 -1.58 0.04 1.92
C ILE A 57 -2.32 -0.51 0.70
N ALA A 58 -3.65 -0.37 0.67
CA ALA A 58 -4.46 -0.80 -0.46
C ALA A 58 -4.06 -0.08 -1.76
N SER A 59 -3.83 1.24 -1.68
CA SER A 59 -3.39 2.05 -2.82
C SER A 59 -2.04 1.60 -3.35
N LEU A 60 -1.07 1.30 -2.48
CA LEU A 60 0.24 0.80 -2.88
C LEU A 60 0.17 -0.53 -3.63
N VAL A 61 -0.67 -1.47 -3.17
CA VAL A 61 -0.87 -2.75 -3.86
C VAL A 61 -1.47 -2.53 -5.24
N VAL A 62 -2.55 -1.75 -5.34
CA VAL A 62 -3.23 -1.50 -6.62
C VAL A 62 -2.32 -0.78 -7.62
N ILE A 63 -1.58 0.24 -7.17
CA ILE A 63 -0.65 0.97 -8.05
C ILE A 63 0.49 0.06 -8.53
N THR A 64 1.07 -0.73 -7.63
CA THR A 64 2.19 -1.63 -7.98
C THR A 64 1.75 -2.68 -8.98
N ASP A 65 0.59 -3.30 -8.77
CA ASP A 65 0.03 -4.31 -9.68
C ASP A 65 -0.36 -3.69 -11.03
N GLY A 66 -0.92 -2.48 -11.02
CA GLY A 66 -1.22 -1.72 -12.23
C GLY A 66 0.03 -1.43 -13.07
N ILE A 67 1.13 -1.01 -12.42
CA ILE A 67 2.42 -0.79 -13.09
C ILE A 67 2.95 -2.09 -13.68
N LEU A 68 2.93 -3.19 -12.92
CA LEU A 68 3.38 -4.49 -13.42
C LEU A 68 2.57 -4.97 -14.62
N LEU A 69 1.25 -4.82 -14.57
CA LEU A 69 0.39 -5.14 -15.70
C LEU A 69 0.76 -4.32 -16.93
N MET A 70 0.95 -3.01 -16.76
CA MET A 70 1.39 -2.12 -17.85
C MET A 70 2.74 -2.56 -18.43
N MET A 71 3.71 -2.93 -17.59
CA MET A 71 5.02 -3.41 -18.05
C MET A 71 4.93 -4.74 -18.82
N VAL A 72 4.09 -5.67 -18.37
CA VAL A 72 3.87 -6.95 -19.07
C VAL A 72 3.23 -6.72 -20.44
N LEU A 73 2.22 -5.84 -20.51
CA LEU A 73 1.56 -5.48 -21.76
C LEU A 73 2.53 -4.80 -22.72
N LEU A 74 3.34 -3.85 -22.23
CA LEU A 74 4.33 -3.15 -23.04
C LEU A 74 5.42 -4.10 -23.56
N ALA A 75 5.96 -4.97 -22.70
CA ALA A 75 6.92 -5.98 -23.12
C ALA A 75 6.31 -6.89 -24.21
N GLY A 76 5.07 -7.33 -24.03
CA GLY A 76 4.35 -8.13 -25.03
C GLY A 76 4.14 -7.40 -26.36
N ALA A 77 3.95 -6.08 -26.34
CA ALA A 77 3.83 -5.27 -27.56
C ALA A 77 5.17 -5.12 -28.28
N VAL A 78 6.27 -4.90 -27.54
CA VAL A 78 7.62 -4.75 -28.11
C VAL A 78 8.13 -6.05 -28.73
N PHE A 79 7.94 -7.20 -28.07
CA PHE A 79 8.42 -8.49 -28.61
C PHE A 79 7.57 -9.06 -29.75
N LYS A 80 6.39 -8.49 -30.02
CA LYS A 80 5.52 -8.88 -31.14
C LYS A 80 5.67 -8.00 -32.38
N ALA A 81 6.41 -6.89 -32.29
CA ALA A 81 6.73 -5.99 -33.40
C ALA A 81 8.06 -6.40 -34.05
#